data_AF-A0A1F5DQE9-F1
#
_entry.id   AF-A0A1F5DQE9-F1
#
_cell.length_a   1.000
_cell.length_b   1.000
_cell.length_c   1.000
_cell.angle_alpha   90.00
_cell.angle_beta   90.00
_cell.angle_gamma   90.00
#
_symmetry.space_group_name_H-M   'P 1'
#
loop_
_entity.id
_entity.type
_entity.pdbx_description
1 polymer ?
#
loop_
_entity_poly.entity_id
_entity_poly.type
_entity_poly.pdbx_seq_one_letter_code
_entity_poly.pdbx_strand_id
1 'polypeptide(L)'
;MPFITQGKTNWKFIIIVIVVVAIVGGGVWFLLTVRSEKSLLYRESRNATRFNQMNAIESVLYSYAVDHNGNFPDCVTETVTDVTTCIELISEKYISSFPVPPQAPTEKYMIQKEGMRIKITSTAQEAIEDGILISR
;
A
#
# COMPACT_ATOMS: atom_id res chain seq x y z
N MET A 1 -26.85 -0.94 63.63
CA MET A 1 -25.81 -0.16 62.91
C MET A 1 -26.47 0.53 61.73
N PRO A 2 -27.02 1.74 61.87
CA PRO A 2 -27.47 2.52 60.72
C PRO A 2 -26.57 3.74 60.51
N PHE A 3 -26.96 4.64 59.62
CA PHE A 3 -26.29 5.86 59.16
C PHE A 3 -25.45 5.67 57.89
N ILE A 4 -26.13 5.27 56.81
CA ILE A 4 -25.95 6.05 55.58
C ILE A 4 -26.57 7.42 55.89
N THR A 5 -25.72 8.37 56.25
CA THR A 5 -26.09 9.76 56.43
C THR A 5 -26.62 10.27 55.10
N GLN A 6 -27.95 10.41 55.01
CA GLN A 6 -28.65 10.98 53.86
C GLN A 6 -28.36 12.49 53.82
N GLY A 7 -27.15 12.83 53.39
CA GLY A 7 -26.72 14.20 53.15
C GLY A 7 -27.47 14.74 51.93
N LYS A 8 -28.35 15.71 52.17
CA LYS A 8 -28.96 16.63 51.19
C LYS A 8 -28.15 16.70 49.90
N THR A 9 -28.53 15.90 48.90
CA THR A 9 -27.78 15.79 47.64
C THR A 9 -27.87 17.15 46.96
N ASN A 10 -26.80 17.93 47.10
CA ASN A 10 -26.69 19.24 46.50
C ASN A 10 -26.72 19.03 44.99
N TRP A 11 -27.80 19.47 44.31
CA TRP A 11 -27.99 19.31 42.85
C TRP A 11 -26.76 19.75 42.04
N LYS A 12 -25.97 20.68 42.58
CA LYS A 12 -24.67 21.11 42.06
C LYS A 12 -23.70 19.94 41.82
N PHE A 13 -23.65 18.94 42.70
CA PHE A 13 -22.76 17.77 42.54
C PHE A 13 -23.22 16.83 41.43
N ILE A 14 -24.53 16.68 41.21
CA ILE A 14 -25.06 15.83 40.13
C ILE A 14 -24.67 16.40 38.76
N ILE A 15 -24.77 17.73 38.61
CA ILE A 15 -24.38 18.41 37.36
C ILE A 15 -22.89 18.20 37.08
N ILE A 16 -22.05 18.33 38.10
CA ILE A 16 -20.60 18.12 37.95
C ILE A 16 -20.29 16.68 37.52
N VAL A 17 -20.94 15.68 38.10
CA VAL A 17 -20.71 14.26 37.73
C VAL A 17 -21.12 13.98 36.29
N ILE A 18 -22.24 14.55 35.82
CA ILE A 18 -22.69 14.38 34.42
C ILE A 18 -21.67 14.96 33.44
N VAL A 19 -21.13 16.15 33.73
CA VAL A 19 -20.11 16.79 32.88
C VAL A 19 -18.84 15.95 32.82
N VAL A 20 -18.39 15.41 33.95
CA VAL A 20 -17.20 14.55 34.00
C VAL A 20 -17.41 13.27 33.20
N VAL A 21 -18.57 12.61 33.35
CA VAL A 21 -18.88 11.38 32.58
C VAL A 21 -18.99 11.67 31.09
N ALA A 22 -19.52 12.82 30.68
CA ALA A 22 -19.57 13.20 29.27
C ALA A 22 -18.17 13.41 28.67
N ILE A 23 -17.26 14.06 29.40
CA ILE A 23 -15.89 14.32 28.93
C ILE A 23 -15.07 13.02 28.91
N VAL A 24 -15.11 12.24 29.99
CA VAL A 24 -14.34 10.99 30.11
C VAL A 24 -14.91 9.91 29.19
N GLY A 25 -16.23 9.72 29.18
CA GLY A 25 -16.91 8.76 28.32
C GLY A 25 -16.80 9.13 26.84
N GLY A 26 -16.96 10.40 26.49
CA GLY A 26 -16.81 10.90 25.12
C GLY A 26 -15.37 10.77 24.61
N GLY A 27 -14.37 11.10 25.45
CA GLY A 27 -12.96 10.98 25.08
C GLY A 27 -12.52 9.54 24.80
N VAL A 28 -12.96 8.58 25.63
CA VAL A 28 -12.65 7.15 25.44
C VAL A 28 -13.31 6.61 24.16
N TRP A 29 -14.57 6.97 23.91
CA TRP A 29 -15.26 6.55 22.69
C TRP A 29 -14.62 7.11 21.42
N PHE A 30 -14.20 8.38 21.44
CA PHE A 30 -13.50 9.05 20.34
C PHE A 30 -12.15 8.40 20.02
N LEU A 31 -11.39 7.96 21.02
CA LEU A 31 -10.11 7.28 20.79
C LEU A 31 -10.25 5.89 20.16
N LEU A 32 -11.37 5.20 20.41
CA LEU A 32 -11.61 3.86 19.87
C LEU A 32 -12.03 3.89 18.40
N THR A 33 -12.77 4.90 17.96
CA THR A 33 -13.22 5.01 16.56
C THR A 33 -12.09 5.34 15.58
N VAL A 34 -11.09 6.12 16.01
CA VAL A 34 -9.94 6.52 15.16
C VAL A 34 -9.00 5.35 14.82
N ARG A 35 -9.02 4.24 15.57
CA ARG A 35 -8.10 3.12 15.32
C ARG A 35 -8.45 2.33 14.05
N SER A 36 -9.70 2.36 13.60
CA SER A 36 -10.18 1.52 12.49
C SER A 36 -9.67 1.95 11.11
N GLU A 37 -9.32 3.22 10.93
CA GLU A 37 -8.93 3.76 9.61
C GLU A 37 -7.52 3.33 9.17
N LYS A 38 -6.67 2.96 10.12
CA LYS A 38 -5.24 2.72 9.84
C LYS A 38 -5.02 1.51 8.94
N SER A 39 -5.87 0.48 8.99
CA SER A 39 -5.69 -0.75 8.20
C SER A 39 -5.84 -0.51 6.69
N LEU A 40 -6.72 0.40 6.28
CA LEU A 40 -6.92 0.76 4.87
C LEU A 40 -5.75 1.59 4.34
N LEU A 41 -5.24 2.52 5.14
CA LEU A 41 -4.07 3.34 4.80
C LEU A 41 -2.81 2.49 4.53
N TYR A 42 -2.64 1.38 5.26
CA TYR A 42 -1.54 0.44 4.98
C TYR A 42 -1.72 -0.28 3.64
N ARG A 43 -2.95 -0.61 3.23
CA ARG A 43 -3.22 -1.25 1.92
C ARG A 43 -2.94 -0.26 0.79
N GLU A 44 -3.46 0.96 0.90
CA GLU A 44 -3.28 2.02 -0.09
C GLU A 44 -1.82 2.41 -0.27
N SER A 45 -1.06 2.57 0.83
CA SER A 45 0.37 2.88 0.76
C SER A 45 1.19 1.76 0.11
N ARG A 46 0.85 0.49 0.35
CA ARG A 46 1.48 -0.64 -0.35
C ARG A 46 1.15 -0.62 -1.84
N ASN A 47 -0.11 -0.40 -2.20
CA ASN A 47 -0.54 -0.31 -3.60
C ASN A 47 0.11 0.85 -4.34
N ALA A 48 0.21 2.03 -3.71
CA ALA A 48 0.94 3.17 -4.24
C ALA A 48 2.43 2.86 -4.42
N THR A 49 3.04 2.15 -3.46
CA THR A 49 4.43 1.70 -3.57
C THR A 49 4.61 0.75 -4.76
N ARG A 50 3.72 -0.24 -4.93
CA ARG A 50 3.73 -1.17 -6.07
C ARG A 50 3.62 -0.41 -7.39
N PHE A 51 2.68 0.53 -7.49
CA PHE A 51 2.50 1.35 -8.68
C PHE A 51 3.76 2.16 -9.02
N ASN A 52 4.37 2.83 -8.04
CA ASN A 52 5.60 3.58 -8.24
C ASN A 52 6.77 2.68 -8.67
N GLN A 53 6.89 1.50 -8.07
CA GLN A 53 7.92 0.52 -8.43
C GLN A 53 7.71 -0.04 -9.83
N MET A 54 6.48 -0.31 -10.24
CA MET A 54 6.16 -0.76 -11.60
C MET A 54 6.45 0.34 -12.64
N ASN A 55 6.11 1.61 -12.35
CA ASN A 55 6.47 2.74 -13.23
C ASN A 55 8.00 2.90 -13.34
N ALA A 56 8.74 2.67 -12.26
CA ALA A 56 10.19 2.70 -12.30
C ALA A 56 10.72 1.61 -13.24
N ILE A 57 10.23 0.37 -13.14
CA ILE A 57 10.60 -0.74 -14.04
C ILE A 57 10.24 -0.40 -15.49
N GLU A 58 9.05 0.15 -15.74
CA GLU A 58 8.61 0.59 -17.07
C GLU A 58 9.56 1.63 -17.67
N SER A 59 9.95 2.64 -16.88
CA SER A 59 10.86 3.71 -17.34
C SER A 59 12.24 3.17 -17.76
N VAL A 60 12.71 2.13 -17.06
CA VAL A 60 13.98 1.46 -17.34
C VAL A 60 13.88 0.61 -18.62
N LEU A 61 12.74 -0.07 -18.82
CA LEU A 61 12.49 -0.80 -20.06
C LEU A 61 12.42 0.13 -21.28
N TYR A 62 11.79 1.30 -21.12
CA TYR A 62 11.75 2.30 -22.19
C TYR A 62 13.13 2.91 -22.46
N SER A 63 13.92 3.22 -21.45
CA SER A 63 15.28 3.73 -21.68
C SER A 63 16.16 2.70 -22.39
N TYR A 64 16.05 1.42 -22.03
CA TYR A 64 16.69 0.33 -22.76
C TYR A 64 16.23 0.28 -24.22
N ALA A 65 14.93 0.36 -24.48
CA ALA A 65 14.39 0.32 -25.84
C ALA A 65 14.88 1.50 -26.69
N VAL A 66 14.97 2.71 -26.10
CA VAL A 66 15.53 3.89 -26.78
C VAL A 66 16.98 3.64 -27.20
N ASP A 67 17.78 3.04 -26.33
CA ASP A 67 19.19 2.75 -26.61
C ASP A 67 19.41 1.60 -27.61
N HIS A 68 18.44 0.69 -27.74
CA HIS A 68 18.52 -0.48 -28.62
C HIS A 68 17.60 -0.38 -29.85
N ASN A 69 17.40 0.83 -30.38
CA ASN A 69 16.62 1.08 -31.60
C ASN A 69 15.18 0.54 -31.56
N GLY A 70 14.53 0.60 -30.39
CA GLY A 70 13.17 0.13 -30.17
C GLY A 70 13.06 -1.36 -29.80
N ASN A 71 14.18 -2.05 -29.61
CA ASN A 71 14.17 -3.45 -29.19
C ASN A 71 14.11 -3.57 -27.66
N PHE A 72 13.21 -4.41 -27.17
CA PHE A 72 13.12 -4.79 -25.76
C PHE A 72 14.09 -5.94 -25.45
N PRO A 73 14.52 -6.08 -24.19
CA PRO A 73 15.38 -7.20 -23.79
C PRO A 73 14.66 -8.54 -23.94
N ASP A 74 15.42 -9.61 -24.15
CA ASP A 74 14.90 -10.95 -24.52
C ASP A 74 13.97 -11.57 -23.46
N CYS A 75 14.08 -11.12 -22.21
CA CYS A 75 13.19 -11.55 -21.12
C CYS A 75 11.74 -11.04 -21.26
N VAL A 76 11.52 -9.98 -22.07
CA VAL A 76 10.19 -9.38 -22.30
C VAL A 76 9.55 -10.07 -23.50
N THR A 77 8.85 -11.16 -23.22
CA THR A 77 8.14 -11.96 -24.24
C THR A 77 6.63 -11.77 -24.12
N GLU A 78 5.87 -12.36 -25.05
CA GLU A 78 4.39 -12.39 -24.97
C GLU A 78 3.87 -13.23 -23.80
N THR A 79 4.74 -14.04 -23.19
CA THR A 79 4.43 -14.79 -21.98
C THR A 79 4.72 -13.96 -20.74
N VAL A 80 3.94 -14.20 -19.68
CA VAL A 80 4.14 -13.54 -18.39
C VAL A 80 5.45 -14.05 -17.77
N THR A 81 6.46 -13.18 -17.69
CA THR A 81 7.77 -13.49 -17.12
C THR A 81 8.03 -12.66 -15.86
N ASP A 82 8.84 -13.19 -14.95
CA ASP A 82 9.24 -12.49 -13.73
C ASP A 82 10.32 -11.46 -14.07
N VAL A 83 10.15 -10.22 -13.60
CA VAL A 83 11.08 -9.11 -13.84
C VAL A 83 12.50 -9.45 -13.38
N THR A 84 12.65 -10.26 -12.33
CA THR A 84 13.97 -10.65 -11.80
C THR A 84 14.80 -11.50 -12.76
N THR A 85 14.18 -12.08 -13.78
CA THR A 85 14.88 -12.85 -14.83
C THR A 85 15.58 -11.95 -15.85
N CYS A 86 15.21 -10.67 -15.92
CA CYS A 86 15.79 -9.68 -16.82
C CYS A 86 17.12 -9.12 -16.30
N ILE A 87 18.15 -9.97 -16.21
CA ILE A 87 19.47 -9.54 -15.74
C ILE A 87 20.12 -8.46 -16.63
N GLU A 88 19.73 -8.37 -17.89
CA GLU A 88 20.25 -7.39 -18.85
C GLU A 88 19.89 -5.94 -18.49
N LEU A 89 18.79 -5.77 -17.76
CA LEU A 89 18.39 -4.46 -17.23
C LEU A 89 19.26 -4.07 -16.03
N ILE A 90 19.84 -5.05 -15.32
CA ILE A 90 20.74 -4.80 -14.19
C ILE A 90 22.10 -4.41 -14.75
N SER A 91 22.27 -3.11 -14.94
CA SER A 91 23.49 -2.48 -15.43
C SER A 91 23.64 -1.14 -14.73
N GLU A 92 24.87 -0.67 -14.54
CA GLU A 92 25.15 0.68 -14.02
C GLU A 92 24.45 1.79 -14.82
N LYS A 93 24.04 1.49 -16.06
CA LYS A 93 23.35 2.41 -16.96
C LYS A 93 21.83 2.53 -16.73
N TYR A 94 21.16 1.45 -16.35
CA TYR A 94 19.69 1.36 -16.42
C TYR A 94 19.04 1.24 -15.04
N ILE A 95 19.43 0.23 -14.26
CA ILE A 95 19.03 0.10 -12.86
C ILE A 95 20.07 -0.73 -12.08
N SER A 96 20.38 -0.32 -10.86
CA SER A 96 21.35 -1.03 -10.00
C SER A 96 20.76 -2.30 -9.38
N SER A 97 19.46 -2.32 -9.10
CA SER A 97 18.73 -3.49 -8.61
C SER A 97 17.22 -3.33 -8.80
N PHE A 98 16.51 -4.45 -8.94
CA PHE A 98 15.05 -4.41 -9.02
C PHE A 98 14.42 -4.01 -7.69
N PRO A 99 13.36 -3.19 -7.70
CA PRO A 99 12.66 -2.82 -6.49
C PRO A 99 12.01 -4.06 -5.86
N VAL A 100 12.20 -4.20 -4.54
CA VAL A 100 11.61 -5.29 -3.77
C VAL A 100 10.15 -4.94 -3.45
N PRO A 101 9.19 -5.84 -3.74
CA PRO A 101 7.78 -5.59 -3.45
C PRO A 101 7.50 -5.54 -1.93
N PRO A 102 6.43 -4.85 -1.49
CA PRO A 102 6.15 -4.62 -0.08
C PRO A 102 5.93 -5.89 0.75
N GLN A 103 5.47 -6.99 0.13
CA GLN A 103 5.31 -8.28 0.79
C GLN A 103 6.19 -9.37 0.14
N ALA A 104 7.46 -9.06 -0.11
CA ALA A 104 8.43 -10.09 -0.47
C ALA A 104 8.61 -11.14 0.65
N PRO A 105 8.85 -12.44 0.33
CA PRO A 105 9.06 -13.01 -1.00
C PRO A 105 7.78 -13.55 -1.67
N THR A 106 6.61 -13.37 -1.04
CA THR A 106 5.32 -13.89 -1.56
C THR A 106 4.80 -13.11 -2.77
N GLU A 107 5.30 -11.89 -2.97
CA GLU A 107 4.95 -11.02 -4.10
C GLU A 107 6.10 -10.89 -5.10
N LYS A 108 5.76 -10.83 -6.38
CA LYS A 108 6.67 -10.63 -7.51
C LYS A 108 6.07 -9.65 -8.52
N TYR A 109 6.94 -9.02 -9.31
CA TYR A 109 6.55 -8.22 -10.47
C TYR A 109 6.67 -9.05 -11.73
N MET A 110 5.63 -9.02 -12.53
CA MET A 110 5.52 -9.75 -13.78
C MET A 110 5.48 -8.76 -14.94
N ILE A 111 6.12 -9.13 -16.04
CA ILE A 111 6.15 -8.39 -17.29
C ILE A 111 5.59 -9.26 -18.40
N GLN A 112 4.89 -8.63 -19.33
CA GLN A 112 4.35 -9.26 -20.51
C GLN A 112 4.37 -8.26 -21.66
N LYS A 113 4.77 -8.71 -22.85
CA LYS A 113 4.67 -7.93 -24.08
C LYS A 113 3.30 -8.16 -24.72
N GLU A 114 2.61 -7.09 -25.08
CA GLU A 114 1.35 -7.13 -25.82
C GLU A 114 1.52 -6.30 -27.11
N GLY A 115 2.15 -6.91 -28.12
CA GLY A 115 2.54 -6.23 -29.35
C GLY A 115 3.66 -5.20 -29.13
N MET A 116 3.36 -3.91 -29.29
CA MET A 116 4.30 -2.81 -28.98
C MET A 116 4.17 -2.29 -27.55
N ARG A 117 3.21 -2.81 -26.78
CA ARG A 117 2.97 -2.38 -25.41
C ARG A 117 3.66 -3.29 -24.41
N ILE A 118 4.12 -2.73 -23.30
CA ILE A 118 4.57 -3.51 -22.15
C ILE A 118 3.47 -3.45 -21.09
N LYS A 119 3.10 -4.63 -20.62
CA LYS A 119 2.20 -4.82 -19.50
C LYS A 119 3.00 -5.26 -18.28
N ILE A 120 2.92 -4.50 -17.20
CA ILE A 120 3.54 -4.82 -15.90
C ILE A 120 2.43 -5.05 -14.89
N THR A 121 2.49 -6.19 -14.21
CA THR A 121 1.52 -6.58 -13.19
C THR A 121 2.23 -7.04 -11.91
N SER A 122 1.53 -6.93 -10.79
CA SER A 122 1.99 -7.47 -9.51
C SER A 122 1.20 -8.73 -9.17
N THR A 123 1.86 -9.75 -8.62
CA THR A 123 1.18 -10.98 -8.15
C THR A 123 0.50 -10.83 -6.79
N ALA A 124 0.58 -9.65 -6.18
CA ALA A 124 -0.07 -9.37 -4.90
C ALA A 124 -1.59 -9.50 -5.02
N GLN A 125 -2.23 -10.22 -4.09
CA GLN A 125 -3.68 -10.38 -4.10
C GLN A 125 -4.42 -9.03 -4.04
N GLU A 126 -3.89 -8.07 -3.28
CA GLU A 126 -4.41 -6.70 -3.20
C GLU A 126 -4.33 -5.96 -4.54
N ALA A 127 -3.27 -6.19 -5.32
CA ALA A 127 -3.09 -5.56 -6.62
C ALA A 127 -4.01 -6.18 -7.68
N ILE A 128 -4.32 -7.47 -7.57
CA ILE A 128 -5.27 -8.16 -8.44
C ILE A 128 -6.70 -7.67 -8.16
N GLU A 129 -7.07 -7.56 -6.88
CA GLU A 129 -8.38 -7.07 -6.45
C GLU A 129 -8.63 -5.60 -6.87
N ASP A 130 -7.62 -4.74 -6.73
CA ASP A 130 -7.72 -3.32 -7.10
C ASP A 130 -7.38 -3.05 -8.59
N GLY A 131 -7.09 -4.09 -9.37
CA GLY A 131 -6.82 -3.98 -10.81
C GLY A 131 -5.57 -3.16 -11.17
N ILE A 132 -4.56 -3.16 -10.30
CA ILE A 132 -3.35 -2.34 -10.48
C ILE A 132 -2.46 -3.00 -11.55
N LEU A 133 -2.45 -2.39 -12.73
CA LEU A 133 -1.61 -2.78 -13.84
C LEU A 133 -1.14 -1.54 -14.59
N ILE A 134 0.05 -1.65 -15.17
CA ILE A 134 0.56 -0.69 -16.12
C ILE A 134 0.53 -1.37 -17.48
N SER A 135 -0.10 -0.73 -18.47
CA SER A 135 -0.08 -1.18 -19.85
C SER A 135 0.11 0.04 -20.74
N ARG A 136 1.27 0.14 -21.39
CA ARG A 136 1.61 1.27 -22.25
C ARG A 136 2.39 0.84 -23.48
#